data_AF-A0AAV9CBC9-F1
#
_entry.id   AF-A0AAV9CBC9-F1
#
_cell.length_a   1.000
_cell.length_b   1.000
_cell.length_c   1.000
_cell.angle_alpha   90.00
_cell.angle_beta   90.00
_cell.angle_gamma   90.00
#
_symmetry.space_group_name_H-M   'P 1'
#
loop_
_entity.id
_entity.type
_entity.pdbx_description
1 polymer ?
#
loop_
_entity_poly.entity_id
_entity_poly.type
_entity_poly.pdbx_seq_one_letter_code
_entity_poly.pdbx_strand_id
1 'polypeptide(L)'
;MDAASVLLKQGIAQMMSIIDGLHQPWLNGIELLDDAKLNKHFLATGCEGIDQILRGGLRMGQLTELVGPSSSGKTQVCLCAASHVAEYSGTTMFFDTGNSFSPERIERIINHRSKSQFQADQRRLVRVMSSISSRSVFDIFELFDMLGHLENTLKSQVKDEGSNLRLIVIDSISSLLAPILGDIDANGWSLMQSAGFLLKRLADEHNLSVVVRFFKRPPTIRF
;
A
#
# COMPACT_ATOMS: atom_id res chain seq x y z
N MET A 1 22.15 44.76 0.03
CA MET A 1 22.17 43.36 -0.44
C MET A 1 21.35 43.31 -1.71
N ASP A 2 21.98 43.03 -2.85
CA ASP A 2 21.33 43.11 -4.17
C ASP A 2 20.26 42.03 -4.36
N ALA A 3 19.09 42.44 -4.87
CA ALA A 3 17.98 41.56 -5.18
C ALA A 3 18.38 40.41 -6.14
N ALA A 4 19.34 40.66 -7.03
CA ALA A 4 19.92 39.65 -7.91
C ALA A 4 20.65 38.52 -7.15
N SER A 5 21.31 38.83 -6.04
CA SER A 5 21.99 37.82 -5.20
C SER A 5 20.99 36.94 -4.45
N VAL A 6 19.85 37.51 -4.04
CA VAL A 6 18.77 36.75 -3.37
C VAL A 6 18.11 35.79 -4.36
N LEU A 7 17.79 36.25 -5.57
CA LEU A 7 17.21 35.41 -6.63
C LEU A 7 18.16 34.29 -7.07
N LEU A 8 19.46 34.56 -7.18
CA LEU A 8 20.45 33.52 -7.51
C LEU A 8 20.54 32.46 -6.40
N LYS A 9 20.53 32.88 -5.12
CA LYS A 9 20.51 31.95 -3.98
C LYS A 9 19.24 31.09 -3.95
N GLN A 10 18.08 31.67 -4.26
CA GLN A 10 16.82 30.93 -4.37
C GLN A 10 16.85 29.92 -5.53
N GLY A 11 17.38 30.32 -6.69
CA GLY A 11 17.53 29.43 -7.84
C GLY A 11 18.45 28.25 -7.54
N ILE A 12 19.60 28.49 -6.90
CA ILE A 12 20.52 27.43 -6.47
C ILE A 12 19.86 26.51 -5.45
N ALA A 13 19.14 27.05 -4.45
CA ALA A 13 18.46 26.23 -3.45
C ALA A 13 17.36 25.36 -4.06
N GLN A 14 16.59 25.88 -5.02
CA GLN A 14 15.63 25.09 -5.80
C GLN A 14 16.31 23.99 -6.60
N MET A 15 17.42 24.31 -7.28
CA MET A 15 18.14 23.35 -8.10
C MET A 15 18.76 22.24 -7.24
N MET A 16 19.35 22.58 -6.09
CA MET A 16 19.86 21.60 -5.12
C MET A 16 18.73 20.73 -4.58
N SER A 17 17.57 21.30 -4.21
CA SER A 17 16.41 20.51 -3.77
C SER A 17 15.89 19.55 -4.85
N ILE A 18 15.96 19.94 -6.12
CA ILE A 18 15.60 19.06 -7.25
C ILE A 18 16.66 17.97 -7.41
N ILE A 19 17.94 18.30 -7.32
CA ILE A 19 19.05 17.33 -7.45
C ILE A 19 19.00 16.30 -6.32
N ASP A 20 18.81 16.75 -5.08
CA ASP A 20 18.69 15.89 -3.89
C ASP A 20 17.39 15.05 -3.94
N GLY A 21 16.31 15.61 -4.49
CA GLY A 21 15.07 14.86 -4.76
C GLY A 21 15.19 13.84 -5.89
N LEU A 22 16.11 14.06 -6.84
CA LEU A 22 16.40 13.13 -7.94
C LEU A 22 17.46 12.08 -7.59
N HIS A 23 18.32 12.36 -6.60
CA HIS A 23 19.39 11.48 -6.15
C HIS A 23 19.33 11.35 -4.63
N GLN A 24 18.68 10.28 -4.17
CA GLN A 24 18.84 9.81 -2.79
C GLN A 24 20.34 9.67 -2.50
N PRO A 25 20.87 10.33 -1.45
CA PRO A 25 22.29 10.24 -1.14
C PRO A 25 22.67 8.79 -0.83
N TRP A 26 23.89 8.40 -1.18
CA TRP A 26 24.41 7.10 -0.81
C TRP A 26 24.50 7.01 0.71
N LEU A 27 23.66 6.17 1.32
CA LEU A 27 23.72 5.87 2.73
C LEU A 27 24.65 4.69 2.99
N ASN A 28 25.46 4.78 4.03
CA ASN A 28 26.31 3.68 4.47
C ASN A 28 25.52 2.69 5.35
N GLY A 29 26.13 1.53 5.64
CA GLY A 29 25.46 0.47 6.40
C GLY A 29 25.07 0.86 7.82
N ILE A 30 25.77 1.80 8.48
CA ILE A 30 25.42 2.23 9.83
C ILE A 30 24.24 3.22 9.81
N GLU A 31 24.20 4.13 8.85
CA GLU A 31 23.08 5.05 8.62
C GLU A 31 21.80 4.25 8.33
N LEU A 32 21.88 3.26 7.44
CA LEU A 32 20.74 2.38 7.13
C LEU A 32 20.31 1.53 8.33
N LEU A 33 21.25 1.10 9.18
CA LEU A 33 20.93 0.32 10.38
C LEU A 33 20.25 1.18 11.44
N ASP A 34 20.71 2.41 11.64
CA ASP A 34 20.14 3.34 12.59
C ASP A 34 18.76 3.81 12.12
N ASP A 35 18.62 4.12 10.83
CA ASP A 35 17.32 4.35 10.18
C ASP A 35 16.37 3.15 10.40
N ALA A 36 16.82 1.93 10.09
CA ALA A 36 16.01 0.73 10.27
C ALA A 36 15.69 0.38 11.74
N LYS A 37 16.41 0.95 12.73
CA LYS A 37 16.09 0.80 14.15
C LYS A 37 15.12 1.86 14.64
N LEU A 38 15.29 3.11 14.17
CA LEU A 38 14.48 4.26 14.57
C LEU A 38 13.12 4.26 13.85
N ASN A 39 13.08 3.87 12.58
CA ASN A 39 11.91 3.94 11.70
C ASN A 39 11.20 2.59 11.53
N LYS A 40 11.34 1.68 12.50
CA LYS A 40 10.70 0.36 12.51
C LYS A 40 9.21 0.46 12.83
N HIS A 41 8.44 0.98 11.87
CA HIS A 41 6.99 1.06 11.97
C HIS A 41 6.35 -0.13 11.29
N PHE A 42 5.51 -0.85 12.04
CA PHE A 42 4.75 -1.99 11.55
C PHE A 42 3.26 -1.73 11.73
N LEU A 43 2.48 -2.23 10.78
CA LEU A 43 1.03 -2.35 10.87
C LEU A 43 0.69 -3.81 11.13
N ALA A 44 0.06 -4.08 12.27
CA ALA A 44 -0.45 -5.42 12.52
C ALA A 44 -1.52 -5.78 11.49
N THR A 45 -1.47 -7.02 10.99
CA THR A 45 -2.49 -7.58 10.09
C THR A 45 -3.77 -7.94 10.85
N GLY A 46 -3.70 -7.95 12.19
CA GLY A 46 -4.76 -8.47 13.05
C GLY A 46 -4.92 -9.99 12.94
N CYS A 47 -3.91 -10.67 12.40
CA CYS A 47 -3.75 -12.12 12.41
C CYS A 47 -2.43 -12.44 13.12
N GLU A 48 -2.51 -12.81 14.40
CA GLU A 48 -1.34 -12.98 15.28
C GLU A 48 -0.27 -13.91 14.69
N GLY A 49 -0.67 -15.05 14.11
CA GLY A 49 0.28 -15.96 13.48
C GLY A 49 1.02 -15.36 12.28
N ILE A 50 0.35 -14.50 11.50
CA ILE A 50 0.98 -13.80 10.37
C ILE A 50 1.91 -12.71 10.89
N ASP A 51 1.46 -11.94 11.88
CA ASP A 51 2.26 -10.88 12.50
C ASP A 51 3.54 -11.45 13.13
N GLN A 52 3.47 -12.64 13.72
CA GLN A 52 4.63 -13.37 14.25
C GLN A 52 5.61 -13.78 13.15
N ILE A 53 5.12 -14.33 12.03
CA ILE A 53 5.96 -14.70 10.88
C ILE A 53 6.64 -13.45 10.27
N LEU A 54 5.92 -12.34 10.19
CA LEU A 54 6.43 -11.06 9.70
C LEU A 54 7.29 -10.30 10.73
N ARG A 55 7.40 -10.82 11.96
CA ARG A 55 8.14 -10.22 13.09
C ARG A 55 7.65 -8.81 13.46
N GLY A 56 6.34 -8.62 13.49
CA GLY A 56 5.69 -7.37 13.91
C GLY A 56 4.51 -6.93 13.04
N GLY A 57 4.32 -7.55 11.88
CA GLY A 57 3.27 -7.19 10.92
C GLY A 57 3.83 -6.64 9.61
N LEU A 58 2.99 -5.91 8.87
CA LEU A 58 3.35 -5.29 7.60
C LEU A 58 4.28 -4.10 7.85
N ARG A 59 5.40 -4.02 7.15
CA ARG A 59 6.33 -2.89 7.29
C ARG A 59 5.80 -1.67 6.57
N MET A 60 5.91 -0.51 7.22
CA MET A 60 5.73 0.80 6.59
C MET A 60 6.91 1.09 5.67
N GLY A 61 6.72 1.88 4.62
CA GLY A 61 7.76 2.12 3.63
C GLY A 61 7.95 0.97 2.64
N GLN A 62 7.19 -0.12 2.76
CA GLN A 62 7.46 -1.36 2.04
C GLN A 62 6.23 -1.95 1.35
N LEU A 63 6.51 -2.56 0.20
CA LEU A 63 5.60 -3.43 -0.53
C LEU A 63 5.74 -4.88 -0.02
N THR A 64 4.63 -5.46 0.43
CA THR A 64 4.50 -6.86 0.82
C THR A 64 3.66 -7.63 -0.18
N GLU A 65 4.18 -8.75 -0.67
CA GLU A 65 3.48 -9.60 -1.64
C GLU A 65 2.90 -10.85 -0.97
N LEU A 66 1.60 -11.08 -1.16
CA LEU A 66 0.91 -12.30 -0.74
C LEU A 66 0.74 -13.22 -1.94
N VAL A 67 1.52 -14.31 -1.99
CA VAL A 67 1.56 -15.24 -3.12
C VAL A 67 1.02 -16.61 -2.71
N GLY A 68 0.13 -17.18 -3.52
CA GLY A 68 -0.41 -18.51 -3.25
C GLY A 68 -1.51 -18.94 -4.23
N PRO A 69 -1.93 -20.22 -4.20
CA PRO A 69 -3.01 -20.71 -5.06
C PRO A 69 -4.34 -20.04 -4.73
N SER A 70 -5.31 -20.08 -5.66
CA SER A 70 -6.67 -19.59 -5.39
C SER A 70 -7.24 -20.23 -4.11
N SER A 71 -8.07 -19.46 -3.39
CA SER A 71 -8.70 -19.90 -2.14
C SER A 71 -7.76 -20.21 -0.96
N SER A 72 -6.47 -19.88 -1.05
CA SER A 72 -5.51 -20.05 0.06
C SER A 72 -5.64 -19.01 1.20
N GLY A 73 -6.74 -18.26 1.27
CA GLY A 73 -6.98 -17.26 2.33
C GLY A 73 -6.34 -15.88 2.14
N LYS A 74 -5.65 -15.60 1.03
CA LYS A 74 -4.96 -14.31 0.79
C LYS A 74 -5.87 -13.08 0.93
N THR A 75 -7.04 -13.09 0.30
CA THR A 75 -8.05 -12.02 0.44
C THR A 75 -8.52 -11.86 1.88
N GLN A 76 -8.58 -12.96 2.66
CA GLN A 76 -8.94 -12.87 4.08
C GLN A 76 -7.86 -12.14 4.88
N VAL A 77 -6.58 -12.38 4.59
CA VAL A 77 -5.47 -11.61 5.18
C VAL A 77 -5.58 -10.14 4.84
N CYS A 78 -5.88 -9.81 3.58
CA CYS A 78 -6.09 -8.43 3.13
C CYS A 78 -7.23 -7.74 3.90
N LEU A 79 -8.40 -8.38 4.04
CA LEU A 79 -9.54 -7.82 4.78
C LEU A 79 -9.25 -7.70 6.29
N CYS A 80 -8.53 -8.67 6.88
CA CYS A 80 -8.08 -8.61 8.26
C CYS A 80 -7.13 -7.43 8.50
N ALA A 81 -6.15 -7.23 7.61
CA ALA A 81 -5.19 -6.14 7.70
C ALA A 81 -5.88 -4.79 7.50
N ALA A 82 -6.72 -4.66 6.46
CA ALA A 82 -7.49 -3.45 6.19
C ALA A 82 -8.36 -3.05 7.39
N SER A 83 -9.11 -4.00 7.96
CA SER A 83 -9.93 -3.73 9.15
C SER A 83 -9.11 -3.39 10.39
N HIS A 84 -7.95 -4.03 10.61
CA HIS A 84 -7.11 -3.74 11.76
C HIS A 84 -6.45 -2.36 11.67
N VAL A 85 -5.90 -2.02 10.50
CA VAL A 85 -5.29 -0.71 10.25
C VAL A 85 -6.33 0.40 10.34
N ALA A 86 -7.50 0.21 9.73
CA ALA A 86 -8.65 1.12 9.80
C ALA A 86 -9.12 1.39 11.23
N GLU A 87 -8.92 0.42 12.13
CA GLU A 87 -9.33 0.55 13.51
C GLU A 87 -8.31 1.26 14.39
N TYR A 88 -7.02 0.98 14.19
CA TYR A 88 -5.98 1.35 15.17
C TYR A 88 -4.91 2.30 14.64
N SER A 89 -4.75 2.43 13.32
CA SER A 89 -3.54 3.06 12.75
C SER A 89 -3.82 4.19 11.77
N GLY A 90 -4.93 4.15 11.04
CA GLY A 90 -5.31 5.20 10.09
C GLY A 90 -6.25 4.68 9.00
N THR A 91 -6.29 5.32 7.84
CA THR A 91 -7.16 4.89 6.74
C THR A 91 -6.50 3.84 5.85
N THR A 92 -7.33 3.04 5.18
CA THR A 92 -6.92 2.02 4.21
C THR A 92 -7.59 2.27 2.87
N MET A 93 -6.84 2.15 1.77
CA MET A 93 -7.39 2.06 0.42
C MET A 93 -7.31 0.62 -0.10
N PHE A 94 -8.39 0.14 -0.68
CA PHE A 94 -8.50 -1.20 -1.24
C PHE A 94 -8.84 -1.10 -2.73
N PHE A 95 -7.89 -1.43 -3.59
CA PHE A 95 -8.09 -1.57 -5.03
C PHE A 95 -8.56 -3.00 -5.32
N ASP A 96 -9.86 -3.14 -5.55
CA ASP A 96 -10.52 -4.43 -5.77
C ASP A 96 -10.62 -4.73 -7.26
N THR A 97 -9.77 -5.64 -7.74
CA THR A 97 -9.71 -6.02 -9.16
C THR A 97 -10.39 -7.36 -9.44
N GLY A 98 -10.90 -8.01 -8.39
CA GLY A 98 -11.48 -9.36 -8.45
C GLY A 98 -12.87 -9.44 -7.83
N ASN A 99 -13.50 -8.30 -7.55
CA ASN A 99 -14.76 -8.18 -6.82
C ASN A 99 -14.76 -9.02 -5.52
N SER A 100 -13.64 -8.96 -4.81
CA SER A 100 -13.32 -9.81 -3.65
C SER A 100 -13.45 -9.06 -2.33
N PHE A 101 -13.65 -7.74 -2.36
CA PHE A 101 -13.95 -6.94 -1.17
C PHE A 101 -15.38 -7.24 -0.68
N SER A 102 -15.54 -7.53 0.62
CA SER A 102 -16.85 -7.77 1.24
C SER A 102 -16.99 -6.98 2.53
N PRO A 103 -17.87 -5.95 2.57
CA PRO A 103 -18.22 -5.23 3.79
C PRO A 103 -18.77 -6.15 4.87
N GLU A 104 -19.61 -7.12 4.51
CA GLU A 104 -20.21 -8.08 5.46
C GLU A 104 -19.10 -8.93 6.10
N ARG A 105 -18.05 -9.27 5.34
CA ARG A 105 -16.92 -10.00 5.90
C ARG A 105 -16.12 -9.13 6.87
N ILE A 106 -15.90 -7.86 6.56
CA ILE A 106 -15.21 -6.92 7.46
C ILE A 106 -16.00 -6.74 8.75
N GLU A 107 -17.33 -6.57 8.66
CA GLU A 107 -18.21 -6.51 9.84
C GLU A 107 -18.02 -7.75 10.73
N ARG A 108 -18.03 -8.95 10.14
CA ARG A 108 -17.78 -10.19 10.88
C ARG A 108 -16.39 -10.22 11.54
N ILE A 109 -15.34 -9.72 10.87
CA ILE A 109 -13.99 -9.65 11.44
C ILE A 109 -13.99 -8.73 12.66
N ILE A 110 -14.58 -7.54 12.55
CA ILE A 110 -14.64 -6.54 13.62
C ILE A 110 -15.42 -7.10 14.83
N ASN A 111 -16.60 -7.66 14.57
CA ASN A 111 -17.47 -8.20 15.62
C ASN A 111 -16.85 -9.39 16.34
N HIS A 112 -16.13 -10.28 15.63
CA HIS A 112 -15.46 -11.41 16.27
C HIS A 112 -14.30 -11.00 17.18
N ARG A 113 -13.71 -9.82 16.96
CA ARG A 113 -12.66 -9.24 17.83
C ARG A 113 -13.23 -8.50 19.04
N SER A 114 -14.53 -8.16 19.04
CA SER A 114 -15.18 -7.48 20.17
C SER A 114 -15.43 -8.44 21.34
N LYS A 115 -15.08 -8.01 22.55
CA LYS A 115 -15.47 -8.64 23.82
C LYS A 115 -16.53 -7.81 24.58
N SER A 116 -17.16 -6.85 23.89
CA SER A 116 -17.78 -5.65 24.47
C SER A 116 -19.31 -5.62 24.37
N GLN A 117 -19.93 -4.59 24.95
CA GLN A 117 -21.37 -4.35 24.88
C GLN A 117 -21.84 -3.83 23.50
N PHE A 118 -23.02 -4.30 23.08
CA PHE A 118 -23.61 -4.13 21.73
C PHE A 118 -23.63 -2.70 21.17
N GLN A 119 -23.86 -1.67 22.00
CA GLN A 119 -23.91 -0.26 21.52
C GLN A 119 -22.53 0.33 21.21
N ALA A 120 -21.49 -0.08 21.95
CA ALA A 120 -20.11 0.34 21.67
C ALA A 120 -19.60 -0.29 20.36
N ASP A 121 -20.07 -1.49 20.04
CA ASP A 121 -19.71 -2.21 18.82
C ASP A 121 -20.22 -1.53 17.55
N GLN A 122 -21.44 -0.96 17.57
CA GLN A 122 -21.98 -0.25 16.40
C GLN A 122 -21.19 1.03 16.06
N ARG A 123 -20.81 1.83 17.07
CA ARG A 123 -20.01 3.04 16.85
C ARG A 123 -18.60 2.70 16.34
N ARG A 124 -18.02 1.63 16.86
CA ARG A 124 -16.74 1.07 16.40
C ARG A 124 -16.84 0.65 14.95
N LEU A 125 -17.85 -0.14 14.58
CA LEU A 125 -18.09 -0.61 13.21
C LEU A 125 -18.17 0.55 12.22
N VAL A 126 -19.00 1.56 12.51
CA VAL A 126 -19.16 2.74 11.64
C VAL A 126 -17.83 3.45 11.43
N ARG A 127 -17.05 3.66 12.50
CA ARG A 127 -15.73 4.30 12.42
C ARG A 127 -14.75 3.51 11.55
N VAL A 128 -14.64 2.20 11.78
CA VAL A 128 -13.72 1.35 11.02
C VAL A 128 -14.12 1.31 9.54
N MET A 129 -15.42 1.10 9.24
CA MET A 129 -15.92 1.09 7.87
C MET A 129 -15.68 2.42 7.15
N SER A 130 -15.90 3.55 7.83
CA SER A 130 -15.63 4.87 7.24
C SER A 130 -14.15 5.15 6.95
N SER A 131 -13.24 4.38 7.56
CA SER A 131 -11.79 4.51 7.38
C SER A 131 -11.25 3.59 6.28
N ILE A 132 -12.11 2.80 5.63
CA ILE A 132 -11.75 1.91 4.52
C ILE A 132 -12.42 2.43 3.25
N SER A 133 -11.62 2.87 2.29
CA SER A 133 -12.11 3.22 0.95
C SER A 133 -11.81 2.08 -0.01
N SER A 134 -12.83 1.51 -0.65
CA SER A 134 -12.67 0.49 -1.68
C SER A 134 -13.03 1.05 -3.04
N ARG A 135 -12.25 0.71 -4.07
CA ARG A 135 -12.53 1.06 -5.45
C ARG A 135 -12.31 -0.15 -6.34
N SER A 136 -13.32 -0.48 -7.14
CA SER A 136 -13.21 -1.52 -8.16
C SER A 136 -12.34 -1.04 -9.32
N VAL A 137 -11.49 -1.93 -9.83
CA VAL A 137 -10.54 -1.63 -10.91
C VAL A 137 -10.62 -2.74 -11.95
N PHE A 138 -10.86 -2.39 -13.22
CA PHE A 138 -11.17 -3.40 -14.24
C PHE A 138 -10.04 -3.66 -15.23
N ASP A 139 -9.08 -2.74 -15.33
CA ASP A 139 -7.89 -2.90 -16.16
C ASP A 139 -6.65 -2.25 -15.53
N ILE A 140 -5.48 -2.62 -16.06
CA ILE A 140 -4.19 -2.18 -15.52
C ILE A 140 -3.93 -0.67 -15.74
N PHE A 141 -4.48 -0.07 -16.79
CA PHE A 141 -4.31 1.35 -17.08
C PHE A 141 -5.14 2.20 -16.11
N GLU A 142 -6.37 1.78 -15.81
CA GLU A 142 -7.17 2.41 -14.74
C GLU A 142 -6.42 2.38 -13.40
N LEU A 143 -5.77 1.25 -13.06
CA LEU A 143 -4.94 1.16 -11.86
C LEU A 143 -3.80 2.19 -11.89
N PHE A 144 -3.08 2.31 -13.00
CA PHE A 144 -2.00 3.30 -13.14
C PHE A 144 -2.50 4.73 -12.97
N ASP A 145 -3.61 5.08 -13.62
CA ASP A 145 -4.21 6.40 -13.49
C ASP A 145 -4.57 6.68 -12.03
N MET A 146 -5.23 5.74 -11.35
CA MET A 146 -5.59 5.89 -9.94
C MET A 146 -4.38 6.06 -9.03
N LEU A 147 -3.33 5.26 -9.22
CA LEU A 147 -2.10 5.37 -8.43
C LEU A 147 -1.39 6.71 -8.70
N GLY A 148 -1.42 7.22 -9.93
CA GLY A 148 -0.91 8.55 -10.26
C GLY A 148 -1.70 9.68 -9.61
N HIS A 149 -3.04 9.62 -9.62
CA HIS A 149 -3.88 10.58 -8.90
C HIS A 149 -3.66 10.52 -7.38
N LEU A 150 -3.49 9.32 -6.84
CA LEU A 150 -3.17 9.11 -5.43
C LEU A 150 -1.81 9.73 -5.08
N GLU A 151 -0.77 9.47 -5.88
CA GLU A 151 0.56 10.07 -5.70
C GLU A 151 0.49 11.60 -5.65
N ASN A 152 -0.24 12.22 -6.58
CA ASN A 152 -0.42 13.67 -6.61
C ASN A 152 -1.16 14.19 -5.37
N THR A 153 -2.15 13.45 -4.88
CA THR A 153 -2.92 13.79 -3.68
C THR A 153 -2.06 13.67 -2.42
N LEU A 154 -1.24 12.63 -2.32
CA LEU A 154 -0.35 12.45 -1.18
C LEU A 154 0.75 13.52 -1.17
N LYS A 155 1.30 13.90 -2.33
CA LYS A 155 2.29 14.98 -2.45
C LYS A 155 1.74 16.35 -2.05
N SER A 156 0.45 16.63 -2.29
CA SER A 156 -0.16 17.90 -1.86
C SER A 156 -0.49 17.93 -0.36
N GLN A 157 -0.85 16.78 0.24
CA GLN A 157 -1.18 16.65 1.67
C GLN A 157 0.05 16.68 2.60
N VAL A 158 1.28 16.52 2.09
CA VAL A 158 2.50 16.68 2.90
C VAL A 158 2.65 18.13 3.43
N LYS A 159 1.93 19.11 2.86
CA LYS A 159 2.04 20.53 3.23
C LYS A 159 1.02 21.03 4.27
N ASP A 160 -0.10 20.33 4.44
CA ASP A 160 -1.16 20.67 5.41
C ASP A 160 -1.67 19.36 6.02
N GLU A 161 -1.38 19.12 7.29
CA GLU A 161 -1.81 17.97 8.11
C GLU A 161 -1.70 16.60 7.39
N GLY A 162 -0.54 15.94 7.54
CA GLY A 162 -0.14 14.74 6.81
C GLY A 162 -1.23 13.66 6.66
N SER A 163 -1.22 12.98 5.50
CA SER A 163 -2.23 11.98 5.14
C SER A 163 -2.38 10.91 6.23
N ASN A 164 -3.63 10.59 6.60
CA ASN A 164 -3.91 9.48 7.49
C ASN A 164 -3.88 8.11 6.78
N LEU A 165 -3.53 8.06 5.48
CA LEU A 165 -3.45 6.81 4.74
C LEU A 165 -2.25 6.01 5.23
N ARG A 166 -2.51 4.78 5.71
CA ARG A 166 -1.46 3.89 6.23
C ARG A 166 -1.28 2.63 5.40
N LEU A 167 -2.34 2.14 4.77
CA LEU A 167 -2.33 0.88 4.03
C LEU A 167 -2.99 1.04 2.66
N ILE A 168 -2.30 0.54 1.64
CA ILE A 168 -2.87 0.29 0.31
C ILE A 168 -2.91 -1.21 0.10
N VAL A 169 -4.07 -1.73 -0.29
CA VAL A 169 -4.25 -3.13 -0.69
C VAL A 169 -4.60 -3.19 -2.16
N ILE A 170 -3.94 -4.07 -2.90
CA ILE A 170 -4.31 -4.43 -4.28
C ILE A 170 -4.61 -5.91 -4.34
N ASP A 171 -5.89 -6.24 -4.42
CA ASP A 171 -6.38 -7.59 -4.59
C ASP A 171 -7.09 -7.67 -5.95
N SER A 172 -6.42 -8.05 -7.03
CA SER A 172 -5.03 -8.47 -7.23
C SER A 172 -4.46 -7.96 -8.56
N ILE A 173 -3.17 -7.59 -8.60
CA ILE A 173 -2.51 -7.20 -9.87
C ILE A 173 -2.56 -8.34 -10.90
N SER A 174 -2.54 -9.60 -10.44
CA SER A 174 -2.60 -10.76 -11.33
C SER A 174 -3.86 -10.85 -12.19
N SER A 175 -5.04 -10.43 -11.71
CA SER A 175 -6.26 -10.51 -12.53
C SER A 175 -6.29 -9.45 -13.63
N LEU A 176 -5.73 -8.26 -13.36
CA LEU A 176 -5.62 -7.18 -14.35
C LEU A 176 -4.63 -7.54 -15.47
N LEU A 177 -3.56 -8.26 -15.12
CA LEU A 177 -2.54 -8.65 -16.09
C LEU A 177 -2.84 -9.98 -16.77
N ALA A 178 -3.72 -10.84 -16.24
CA ALA A 178 -4.00 -12.15 -16.83
C ALA A 178 -4.44 -12.11 -18.31
N PRO A 179 -5.27 -11.14 -18.76
CA PRO A 179 -5.61 -11.00 -20.19
C PRO A 179 -4.42 -10.59 -21.07
N ILE A 180 -3.45 -9.88 -20.49
CA ILE A 180 -2.26 -9.35 -21.19
C ILE A 180 -1.11 -10.37 -21.17
N LEU A 181 -1.06 -11.22 -20.14
CA LEU A 181 -0.07 -12.29 -19.94
C LEU A 181 -0.50 -13.64 -20.54
N GLY A 182 -1.53 -13.65 -21.40
CA GLY A 182 -2.09 -14.85 -22.02
C GLY A 182 -1.13 -15.52 -23.01
N ASP A 183 -0.38 -14.71 -23.76
CA ASP A 183 0.81 -15.09 -24.50
C ASP A 183 2.02 -14.42 -23.83
N ILE A 184 3.21 -15.01 -23.95
CA ILE A 184 4.43 -14.52 -23.28
C ILE A 184 4.92 -13.24 -23.98
N ASP A 185 4.16 -12.16 -23.81
CA ASP A 185 4.51 -10.85 -24.32
C ASP A 185 5.31 -10.11 -23.26
N ALA A 186 6.49 -9.63 -23.64
CA ALA A 186 7.35 -8.77 -22.81
C ALA A 186 6.57 -7.56 -22.20
N ASN A 187 5.48 -7.17 -22.85
CA ASN A 187 4.59 -6.08 -22.46
C ASN A 187 3.85 -6.36 -21.13
N GLY A 188 3.40 -7.59 -20.87
CA GLY A 188 2.72 -7.89 -19.60
C GLY A 188 3.70 -7.85 -18.42
N TRP A 189 4.95 -8.27 -18.64
CA TRP A 189 6.01 -8.23 -17.64
C TRP A 189 6.50 -6.81 -17.38
N SER A 190 6.62 -5.98 -18.42
CA SER A 190 6.99 -4.58 -18.26
C SER A 190 5.93 -3.80 -17.47
N LEU A 191 4.65 -4.04 -17.73
CA LEU A 191 3.56 -3.44 -16.94
C LEU A 191 3.60 -3.91 -15.48
N MET A 192 3.87 -5.19 -15.21
CA MET A 192 4.05 -5.70 -13.86
C MET A 192 5.20 -5.01 -13.13
N GLN A 193 6.34 -4.85 -13.81
CA GLN A 193 7.51 -4.15 -13.26
C GLN A 193 7.22 -2.67 -13.00
N SER A 194 6.53 -1.99 -13.91
CA SER A 194 6.12 -0.60 -13.75
C SER A 194 5.17 -0.42 -12.56
N ALA A 195 4.17 -1.30 -12.40
CA ALA A 195 3.28 -1.28 -11.25
C ALA A 195 4.05 -1.54 -9.95
N GLY A 196 4.94 -2.55 -9.94
CA GLY A 196 5.80 -2.84 -8.79
C GLY A 196 6.70 -1.67 -8.40
N PHE A 197 7.28 -0.96 -9.37
CA PHE A 197 8.10 0.23 -9.12
C PHE A 197 7.27 1.37 -8.52
N LEU A 198 6.12 1.68 -9.12
CA LEU A 198 5.23 2.74 -8.65
C LEU A 198 4.77 2.48 -7.21
N LEU A 199 4.41 1.24 -6.90
CA LEU A 199 3.95 0.85 -5.56
C LEU A 199 5.05 0.88 -4.51
N LYS A 200 6.27 0.44 -4.87
CA LYS A 200 7.45 0.57 -3.99
C LYS A 200 7.76 2.04 -3.70
N ARG A 201 7.73 2.88 -4.74
CA ARG A 201 7.96 4.32 -4.60
C ARG A 201 6.90 4.98 -3.72
N LEU A 202 5.61 4.68 -3.95
CA LEU A 202 4.52 5.16 -3.11
C LEU A 202 4.67 4.73 -1.64
N ALA A 203 5.06 3.48 -1.41
CA ALA A 203 5.29 2.97 -0.05
C ALA A 203 6.38 3.77 0.65
N ASP A 204 7.55 3.91 -0.01
CA ASP A 204 8.75 4.54 0.51
C ASP A 204 8.58 6.06 0.72
N GLU A 205 8.20 6.79 -0.33
CA GLU A 205 8.10 8.26 -0.30
C GLU A 205 7.02 8.78 0.67
N HIS A 206 5.95 8.02 0.87
CA HIS A 206 4.83 8.41 1.74
C HIS A 206 4.78 7.63 3.05
N ASN A 207 5.80 6.81 3.34
CA ASN A 207 5.90 5.96 4.54
C ASN A 207 4.58 5.23 4.85
N LEU A 208 4.03 4.56 3.84
CA LEU A 208 2.81 3.74 3.94
C LEU A 208 3.16 2.27 3.66
N SER A 209 2.30 1.34 4.08
CA SER A 209 2.45 -0.07 3.72
C SER A 209 1.61 -0.39 2.50
N VAL A 210 2.17 -1.17 1.55
CA VAL A 210 1.43 -1.66 0.39
C VAL A 210 1.37 -3.17 0.45
N VAL A 211 0.19 -3.75 0.26
CA VAL A 211 -0.01 -5.19 0.14
C VAL A 211 -0.55 -5.51 -1.23
N VAL A 212 0.14 -6.36 -1.98
CA VAL A 212 -0.30 -6.85 -3.28
C VAL A 212 -0.52 -8.34 -3.24
N ARG A 213 -1.66 -8.80 -3.76
CA ARG A 213 -1.92 -10.22 -3.94
C ARG A 213 -1.48 -10.70 -5.32
N PHE A 214 -0.82 -11.85 -5.35
CA PHE A 214 -0.55 -12.61 -6.58
C PHE A 214 -1.16 -14.00 -6.54
N PHE A 215 -1.64 -14.47 -7.70
CA PHE A 215 -2.00 -15.87 -7.89
C PHE A 215 -0.78 -16.67 -8.32
N LYS A 216 -0.49 -17.75 -7.59
CA LYS A 216 0.45 -18.76 -8.08
C LYS A 216 -0.29 -19.66 -9.06
N ARG A 217 0.01 -19.58 -10.36
CA ARG A 217 -0.47 -20.57 -11.33
C ARG A 217 0.13 -21.95 -10.96
N PRO A 218 -0.66 -23.04 -11.00
CA PRO A 218 -0.09 -24.37 -10.85
C PRO A 218 0.92 -24.63 -11.98
N PRO A 219 2.04 -25.32 -11.71
CA PRO A 219 3.11 -25.56 -12.69
C PRO A 219 2.73 -26.45 -13.89
N THR A 220 1.46 -26.85 -14.03
CA THR A 220 1.00 -27.86 -14.99
C THR A 220 -0.35 -27.48 -15.59
N ILE A 221 -0.38 -26.48 -16.48
CA ILE A 221 -1.30 -26.47 -17.63
C ILE A 221 -0.54 -25.79 -18.77
N ARG A 222 0.09 -26.60 -19.64
CA ARG A 222 0.41 -26.20 -21.01
C ARG A 222 -0.86 -26.49 -21.81
N PHE A 223 -1.45 -25.47 -22.43
CA PHE A 223 -2.36 -25.70 -23.55
C PHE A 223 -1.53 -26.09 -24.78
#